data_AF-A0A7S3GVR5-F1
#
_entry.id   AF-A0A7S3GVR5-F1
#
_cell.length_a   1.000
_cell.length_b   1.000
_cell.length_c   1.000
_cell.angle_alpha   90.00
_cell.angle_beta   90.00
_cell.angle_gamma   90.00
#
_symmetry.space_group_name_H-M   'P 1'
#
loop_
_entity.id
_entity.type
_entity.pdbx_description
1 polymer ?
#
loop_
_entity_poly.entity_id
_entity_poly.type
_entity_poly.pdbx_seq_one_letter_code
_entity_poly.pdbx_strand_id
1 'polypeptide(L)'
;MIKKLLTVDHTKRLTVQQAIAHPWLGKTPEELAKFSLDSNLATLRKYQATRKLRAAVHTVIAANRMKSLMEAIRGAADVINAEDDEEAAKLAAARPASATKGDSGSPKAK
;
A
#
# COMPACT_ATOMS: atom_id res chain seq x y z
N MET A 1 -6.17 22.15 31.28
CA MET A 1 -6.66 21.82 29.93
C MET A 1 -6.57 20.33 29.60
N ILE A 2 -5.39 19.77 29.29
CA ILE A 2 -5.21 18.40 28.74
C ILE A 2 -5.93 17.31 29.56
N LYS A 3 -5.82 17.32 30.89
CA LYS A 3 -6.51 16.34 31.76
C LYS A 3 -8.04 16.32 31.60
N LYS A 4 -8.67 17.47 31.33
CA LYS A 4 -10.14 17.58 31.14
C LYS A 4 -10.58 17.05 29.76
N LEU A 5 -9.69 17.00 28.79
CA LEU A 5 -9.93 16.39 27.48
C LEU A 5 -9.74 14.87 27.51
N LEU A 6 -8.80 14.39 28.34
CA LEU A 6 -8.50 12.98 28.51
C LEU A 6 -9.30 12.32 29.65
N THR A 7 -10.49 12.85 29.97
CA THR A 7 -11.38 12.25 30.97
C THR A 7 -12.11 11.05 30.37
N VAL A 8 -12.05 9.91 31.08
CA VAL A 8 -12.65 8.62 30.66
C VAL A 8 -14.16 8.76 30.54
N ASP A 9 -14.80 9.32 31.57
CA ASP A 9 -16.23 9.61 31.58
C ASP A 9 -16.55 10.69 30.53
N HIS A 10 -17.35 10.33 29.52
CA HIS A 10 -17.71 11.22 28.43
C HIS A 10 -18.63 12.35 28.87
N THR A 11 -19.45 12.15 29.91
CA THR A 11 -20.40 13.17 30.39
C THR A 11 -19.69 14.32 31.11
N LYS A 12 -18.55 14.01 31.73
CA LYS A 12 -17.69 14.97 32.44
C LYS A 12 -16.56 15.54 31.58
N ARG A 13 -16.40 15.01 30.36
CA ARG A 13 -15.37 15.46 29.41
C ARG A 13 -15.67 16.88 28.96
N LEU A 14 -14.63 17.70 28.88
CA LEU A 14 -14.75 19.08 28.42
C LEU A 14 -15.29 19.14 26.99
N THR A 15 -16.34 19.95 26.76
CA THR A 15 -16.89 20.15 25.41
C THR A 15 -16.01 21.07 24.57
N VAL A 16 -16.17 21.06 23.26
CA VAL A 16 -15.37 21.88 22.33
C VAL A 16 -15.50 23.37 22.63
N GLN A 17 -16.71 23.87 22.89
CA GLN A 17 -16.93 25.27 23.22
C GLN A 17 -16.22 25.68 24.52
N GLN A 18 -16.26 24.81 25.53
CA GLN A 18 -15.55 25.02 26.79
C GLN A 18 -14.02 24.93 26.63
N ALA A 19 -13.54 24.10 25.69
CA ALA A 19 -12.13 23.97 25.35
C ALA A 19 -11.57 25.24 24.73
N ILE A 20 -12.30 25.85 23.79
CA ILE A 20 -11.89 27.10 23.13
C ILE A 20 -11.86 28.27 24.11
N ALA A 21 -12.85 28.34 25.01
CA ALA A 21 -12.90 29.35 26.06
C ALA A 21 -11.86 29.16 27.18
N HIS A 22 -11.09 28.07 27.17
CA HIS A 22 -10.12 27.80 28.22
C HIS A 22 -8.94 28.79 28.15
N PRO A 23 -8.49 29.39 29.28
CA PRO A 23 -7.48 30.45 29.29
C PRO A 23 -6.20 30.11 28.53
N TRP A 24 -5.74 28.86 28.61
CA TRP A 24 -4.57 28.38 27.88
C TRP A 24 -4.63 28.58 26.35
N LEU A 25 -5.81 28.46 25.72
CA LEU A 25 -5.97 28.65 24.27
C LEU A 25 -6.18 30.13 23.90
N GLY A 26 -6.67 30.95 24.83
CA GLY A 26 -6.86 32.38 24.65
C GLY A 26 -5.62 33.24 24.95
N LYS A 27 -4.48 32.64 25.34
CA LYS A 27 -3.24 33.39 25.59
C LYS A 27 -2.66 33.94 24.31
N THR A 28 -2.03 35.10 24.40
CA THR A 28 -1.31 35.69 23.26
C THR A 28 -0.05 34.87 22.94
N PRO A 29 0.41 34.86 21.67
CA PRO A 29 1.63 34.16 21.28
C PRO A 29 2.86 34.60 22.07
N GLU A 30 2.92 35.88 22.45
CA GLU A 30 4.00 36.46 23.25
C GLU A 30 4.08 35.88 24.66
N GLU A 31 2.95 35.59 25.29
CA GLU A 31 2.93 34.92 26.60
C GLU A 31 3.35 33.47 26.52
N LEU A 32 3.03 32.79 25.42
CA LEU A 32 3.36 31.38 25.21
C LEU A 32 4.84 31.19 24.85
N ALA A 33 5.43 32.11 24.09
CA ALA A 33 6.83 32.07 23.68
C ALA A 33 7.83 32.21 24.85
N LYS A 34 7.37 32.70 26.01
CA LYS A 34 8.19 32.82 27.23
C LYS A 34 8.62 31.47 27.81
N PHE A 35 7.93 30.39 27.45
CA PHE A 35 8.23 29.05 27.95
C PHE A 35 9.05 28.28 26.92
N SER A 36 10.33 28.05 27.21
CA SER A 36 11.18 27.23 26.34
C SER A 36 10.74 25.77 26.37
N LEU A 37 10.76 25.13 25.20
CA LEU A 37 10.30 23.75 25.00
C LEU A 37 11.44 22.82 24.57
N ASP A 38 12.70 23.17 24.84
CA ASP A 38 13.88 22.47 24.31
C ASP A 38 13.91 20.99 24.69
N SER A 39 13.59 20.67 25.96
CA SER A 39 13.47 19.27 26.42
C SER A 39 12.32 18.53 25.72
N ASN A 40 11.19 19.21 25.48
CA ASN A 40 10.06 18.64 24.74
C ASN A 40 10.40 18.41 23.27
N LEU A 41 11.17 19.32 22.65
CA LEU A 41 11.66 19.17 21.27
C LEU A 41 12.65 18.00 21.15
N ALA A 42 13.55 17.83 22.13
CA ALA A 42 14.47 16.70 22.15
C ALA A 42 13.73 15.35 22.24
N THR A 43 12.73 15.25 23.12
CA THR A 43 11.88 14.05 23.24
C THR A 43 11.02 13.83 22.00
N LEU A 44 10.50 14.89 21.38
CA LEU A 44 9.75 14.81 20.12
C LEU A 44 10.62 14.28 18.97
N ARG A 45 11.87 14.72 18.86
CA ARG A 45 12.82 14.21 17.86
C ARG A 45 13.05 12.71 18.02
N LYS A 46 13.26 12.25 19.26
CA LYS A 46 13.40 10.81 19.57
C LYS A 46 12.13 10.03 19.19
N TYR A 47 10.95 10.56 19.50
CA TYR A 47 9.67 9.95 19.14
C TYR A 47 9.47 9.85 17.62
N GLN A 48 9.81 10.90 16.88
CA GLN A 48 9.69 10.88 15.42
C GLN A 48 10.68 9.88 14.79
N ALA A 49 11.90 9.78 15.33
CA ALA A 49 12.87 8.79 14.87
C ALA A 49 12.35 7.36 15.05
N THR A 50 11.80 7.03 16.23
CA THR A 50 11.25 5.68 16.48
C THR A 50 9.98 5.41 15.65
N ARG A 51 9.10 6.41 15.50
CA ARG A 51 7.91 6.30 14.64
C ARG A 51 8.29 6.04 13.19
N LYS A 52 9.26 6.79 12.65
CA LYS A 52 9.74 6.62 11.27
C LYS A 52 10.43 5.27 11.06
N LEU A 53 11.24 4.83 12.02
CA LEU A 53 11.87 3.51 11.96
C LEU A 53 10.83 2.39 11.92
N ARG A 54 9.82 2.41 12.81
CA ARG A 54 8.73 1.43 12.80
C ARG A 54 8.00 1.41 11.46
N ALA A 55 7.68 2.57 10.92
CA ALA A 55 7.04 2.68 9.61
C ALA A 55 7.90 2.04 8.51
N ALA A 56 9.20 2.35 8.46
CA ALA A 56 10.11 1.75 7.49
C ALA A 56 10.19 0.22 7.61
N VAL A 57 10.27 -0.31 8.83
CA VAL A 57 10.27 -1.76 9.08
C VAL A 57 8.98 -2.41 8.57
N HIS A 58 7.82 -1.82 8.87
CA HIS A 58 6.54 -2.32 8.35
C HIS A 58 6.48 -2.30 6.82
N THR A 59 7.01 -1.26 6.19
CA THR A 59 7.10 -1.18 4.73
C THR A 59 7.98 -2.28 4.16
N VAL A 60 9.14 -2.57 4.76
CA VAL A 60 10.03 -3.65 4.30
C VAL A 60 9.35 -5.01 4.46
N ILE A 61 8.67 -5.25 5.58
CA ILE A 61 7.90 -6.50 5.78
C ILE A 61 6.79 -6.62 4.73
N ALA A 62 6.04 -5.55 4.48
CA ALA A 62 5.00 -5.53 3.47
C ALA A 62 5.56 -5.76 2.06
N ALA A 63 6.69 -5.14 1.72
CA ALA A 63 7.37 -5.34 0.44
C ALA A 63 7.84 -6.79 0.25
N ASN A 64 8.40 -7.41 1.30
CA ASN A 64 8.81 -8.82 1.25
C ASN A 64 7.61 -9.76 1.09
N ARG A 65 6.51 -9.50 1.81
CA ARG A 65 5.26 -10.25 1.65
C ARG A 65 4.69 -10.08 0.25
N MET A 66 4.66 -8.86 -0.27
CA MET A 66 4.19 -8.57 -1.63
C MET A 66 5.05 -9.27 -2.69
N LYS A 67 6.38 -9.30 -2.50
CA LYS A 67 7.30 -10.01 -3.39
C LYS A 67 7.01 -11.51 -3.40
N SER A 68 6.87 -12.14 -2.23
CA SER A 68 6.53 -13.56 -2.14
C SER A 68 5.16 -13.88 -2.76
N LEU A 69 4.16 -13.01 -2.56
CA LEU A 69 2.85 -13.16 -3.22
C LEU A 69 2.96 -13.01 -4.74
N MET A 70 3.74 -12.05 -5.24
CA MET A 70 3.99 -11.89 -6.66
C MET A 70 4.74 -13.08 -7.26
N GLU A 71 5.72 -13.64 -6.55
CA GLU A 71 6.41 -14.87 -6.97
C GLU A 71 5.45 -16.06 -7.02
N ALA A 72 4.55 -16.20 -6.04
CA ALA A 72 3.52 -17.25 -6.04
C ALA A 72 2.49 -17.05 -7.17
N ILE A 73 2.04 -15.82 -7.42
CA ILE A 73 1.14 -15.49 -8.54
C ILE A 73 1.83 -15.74 -9.87
N ARG A 74 3.12 -15.40 -10.00
CA ARG A 74 3.90 -15.66 -11.21
C ARG A 74 4.07 -17.16 -11.44
N GLY A 75 4.41 -17.92 -10.41
CA GLY A 75 4.48 -19.38 -10.49
C GLY A 75 3.14 -20.02 -10.85
N ALA A 76 2.03 -19.53 -10.29
CA ALA A 76 0.69 -19.99 -10.68
C ALA A 76 0.34 -19.61 -12.14
N ALA A 77 0.73 -18.42 -12.60
CA ALA A 77 0.57 -18.03 -13.99
C ALA A 77 1.44 -18.87 -14.93
N ASP A 78 2.66 -19.21 -14.55
CA ASP A 78 3.55 -20.07 -15.33
C ASP A 78 2.98 -21.52 -15.42
N VAL A 79 2.31 -22.02 -14.37
CA VAL A 79 1.62 -23.32 -14.40
C VAL A 79 0.38 -23.27 -15.29
N ILE A 80 -0.44 -22.22 -15.20
CA ILE A 80 -1.62 -22.05 -16.08
C ILE A 80 -1.20 -21.95 -17.55
N ASN A 81 -0.17 -21.16 -17.87
CA ASN A 81 0.34 -21.05 -19.24
C ASN A 81 0.95 -22.38 -19.73
N ALA A 82 1.59 -23.16 -18.85
CA ALA A 82 2.13 -24.47 -19.19
C ALA A 82 1.04 -25.52 -19.46
N GLU A 83 -0.10 -25.44 -18.77
CA GLU A 83 -1.28 -26.27 -19.04
C GLU A 83 -1.94 -25.90 -20.38
N ASP A 84 -2.00 -24.60 -20.70
CA ASP A 84 -2.47 -24.09 -22.00
C ASP A 84 -1.54 -24.52 -23.16
N ASP A 85 -0.22 -24.53 -22.95
CA ASP A 85 0.77 -25.01 -23.93
C ASP A 85 0.68 -26.55 -24.14
N GLU A 86 0.41 -27.32 -23.09
CA GLU A 86 0.23 -28.78 -23.18
C GLU A 86 -1.11 -29.16 -23.84
N GLU A 87 -2.18 -28.41 -23.57
CA GLU A 87 -3.49 -28.57 -24.21
C GLU A 87 -3.45 -28.16 -25.69
N ALA A 88 -2.77 -27.05 -26.02
CA ALA A 88 -2.55 -26.61 -27.40
C ALA A 88 -1.73 -27.62 -28.22
N ALA A 89 -0.71 -28.25 -27.60
CA ALA A 89 0.06 -29.31 -28.24
C ALA A 89 -0.77 -30.60 -28.47
N LYS A 90 -1.64 -30.98 -27.52
CA LYS A 90 -2.56 -32.11 -27.66
C LYS A 90 -3.63 -31.86 -28.73
N LEU A 91 -4.17 -30.65 -28.83
CA LEU A 91 -5.14 -30.25 -29.86
C LEU A 91 -4.51 -30.18 -31.27
N ALA A 92 -3.23 -29.79 -31.36
CA ALA A 92 -2.47 -29.83 -32.62
C ALA A 92 -2.14 -31.26 -33.08
N ALA A 93 -1.87 -32.18 -32.15
CA ALA A 93 -1.58 -33.59 -32.44
C ALA A 93 -2.83 -34.41 -32.83
N ALA A 94 -4.03 -33.99 -32.42
CA ALA A 94 -5.29 -34.68 -32.71
C ALA A 94 -5.88 -34.38 -34.11
N ARG A 95 -5.27 -33.51 -34.93
CA ARG A 95 -5.73 -33.25 -36.31
C ARG A 95 -5.21 -34.34 -37.27
N PRO A 96 -6.08 -35.16 -37.90
CA PRO A 96 -5.64 -36.14 -38.88
C PRO A 96 -5.18 -35.43 -40.16
N ALA A 97 -4.01 -35.84 -40.64
CA ALA A 97 -3.45 -35.43 -41.92
C ALA A 97 -4.24 -36.07 -43.08
N SER A 98 -5.24 -35.37 -43.64
CA SER A 98 -5.72 -35.65 -45.00
C SER A 98 -6.50 -34.48 -45.59
N ALA A 99 -5.86 -33.71 -46.48
CA ALA A 99 -6.46 -33.13 -47.67
C ALA A 99 -5.34 -32.50 -48.52
N THR A 100 -4.66 -33.36 -49.27
CA THR A 100 -3.73 -32.98 -50.32
C THR A 100 -4.50 -32.59 -51.59
N LYS A 101 -4.05 -31.50 -52.24
CA LYS A 101 -3.80 -31.38 -53.69
C LYS A 101 -4.90 -30.84 -54.63
N GLY A 102 -4.47 -29.88 -55.47
CA GLY A 102 -5.09 -29.46 -56.75
C GLY A 102 -5.59 -28.01 -56.68
N ASP A 103 -5.28 -27.08 -57.57
CA ASP A 103 -4.64 -27.17 -58.89
C ASP A 103 -4.18 -25.77 -59.32
N SER A 104 -3.18 -25.80 -60.18
CA SER A 104 -2.33 -24.80 -60.83
C SER A 104 -2.98 -23.55 -61.43
N GLY A 105 -2.16 -22.49 -61.63
CA GLY A 105 -2.43 -21.46 -62.65
C GLY A 105 -1.92 -20.04 -62.40
N SER A 106 -0.60 -19.84 -62.27
CA SER A 106 0.04 -18.57 -62.71
C SER A 106 0.34 -18.65 -64.21
N PRO A 107 0.71 -17.58 -64.95
CA PRO A 107 0.71 -16.13 -64.66
C PRO A 107 0.16 -15.25 -65.83
N LYS A 108 0.12 -13.92 -65.64
CA LYS A 108 0.92 -12.90 -66.37
C LYS A 108 0.15 -11.63 -66.82
N ALA A 109 0.73 -10.49 -66.40
CA ALA A 109 0.87 -9.18 -67.05
C ALA A 109 -0.32 -8.52 -67.78
N LYS A 110 -0.63 -7.28 -67.39
CA LYS A 110 -0.20 -6.06 -68.09
C LYS A 110 -0.18 -4.88 -67.13
#